data_AF-A0AAV8V322-F1
#
_entry.id   AF-A0AAV8V322-F1
#
_cell.length_a   1.000
_cell.length_b   1.000
_cell.length_c   1.000
_cell.angle_alpha   90.00
_cell.angle_beta   90.00
_cell.angle_gamma   90.00
#
_symmetry.space_group_name_H-M   'P 1'
#
loop_
_entity.id
_entity.type
_entity.pdbx_description
1 polymer ?
#
loop_
_entity_poly.entity_id
_entity_poly.type
_entity_poly.pdbx_seq_one_letter_code
_entity_poly.pdbx_strand_id
1 'polypeptide(L)'
;MKWAKRTNGRIEVDDRLQLVDPKGKGRIFAIGDCAQVSGSIYPAIAQVAEQQGNYLAKALNTKGIPDKDIINSQESFRFASKGMLAYLGNYSGVASLVSQDKAGKDVKMKGHIAWLLWRGAYLSKLGTWRNRLQVPVDWAKTLLFGRDPSRF
;
A
#
# COMPACT_ATOMS: atom_id res chain seq x y z
N MET A 1 -29.93 3.27 2.49
CA MET A 1 -29.10 4.37 1.93
C MET A 1 -28.18 3.76 0.88
N LYS A 2 -28.29 4.13 -0.41
CA LYS A 2 -27.46 3.59 -1.51
C LYS A 2 -26.53 4.70 -2.01
N TRP A 3 -25.23 4.45 -2.00
CA TRP A 3 -24.18 5.38 -2.47
C TRP A 3 -23.94 5.20 -3.97
N ALA A 4 -23.38 6.21 -4.63
CA ALA A 4 -22.85 6.09 -5.99
C ALA A 4 -21.73 5.03 -6.03
N LYS A 5 -22.08 3.85 -6.55
CA LYS A 5 -21.14 2.74 -6.77
C LYS A 5 -20.95 2.57 -8.28
N ARG A 6 -19.73 2.28 -8.70
CA ARG A 6 -19.48 1.83 -10.07
C ARG A 6 -20.01 0.42 -10.29
N THR A 7 -20.06 0.02 -11.56
CA THR A 7 -20.44 -1.34 -12.01
C THR A 7 -19.60 -2.45 -11.37
N ASN A 8 -18.38 -2.15 -10.91
CA ASN A 8 -17.51 -3.09 -10.19
C ASN A 8 -17.73 -3.11 -8.66
N GLY A 9 -18.75 -2.43 -8.15
CA GLY A 9 -19.09 -2.39 -6.72
C GLY A 9 -18.24 -1.45 -5.86
N ARG A 10 -17.22 -0.79 -6.44
CA ARG A 10 -16.37 0.19 -5.73
C ARG A 10 -17.06 1.54 -5.59
N ILE A 11 -16.74 2.22 -4.50
CA ILE A 11 -17.19 3.57 -4.19
C ILE A 11 -16.37 4.55 -5.03
N GLU A 12 -17.03 5.44 -5.76
CA GLU A 12 -16.37 6.47 -6.54
C GLU A 12 -15.96 7.65 -5.67
N VAL A 13 -14.68 8.00 -5.72
CA VAL A 13 -14.09 9.14 -5.02
C VAL A 13 -13.42 10.10 -5.99
N ASP A 14 -13.25 11.35 -5.59
CA ASP A 14 -12.48 12.34 -6.34
C ASP A 14 -10.96 12.10 -6.18
N ASP A 15 -10.17 13.00 -6.77
CA ASP A 15 -8.71 12.98 -6.71
C ASP A 15 -8.14 13.32 -5.32
N ARG A 16 -8.99 13.64 -4.34
CA ARG A 16 -8.65 13.85 -2.94
C ARG A 16 -9.26 12.80 -2.02
N LEU A 17 -9.73 11.70 -2.61
CA LEU A 17 -10.28 10.53 -1.93
C LEU A 17 -11.63 10.80 -1.22
N GLN A 18 -12.31 11.90 -1.56
CA GLN A 18 -13.64 12.23 -1.08
C GLN A 18 -14.71 11.61 -1.94
N LEU A 19 -15.82 11.25 -1.30
CA LEU A 19 -16.99 10.75 -2.00
C LEU A 19 -17.56 11.82 -2.94
N VAL A 20 -17.80 11.46 -4.21
CA VAL A 20 -18.33 12.38 -5.25
C VAL A 20 -19.83 12.70 -5.05
N ASP A 21 -20.55 11.90 -4.27
CA ASP A 21 -22.00 12.04 -4.05
C ASP A 21 -22.37 13.39 -3.39
N PRO A 22 -23.37 14.14 -3.91
CA PRO A 22 -23.84 15.40 -3.32
C PRO A 22 -24.37 15.27 -1.88
N LYS A 23 -24.72 14.07 -1.41
CA LYS A 23 -25.08 13.79 -0.01
C LYS A 23 -23.87 13.64 0.92
N GLY A 24 -22.68 13.43 0.36
CA GLY A 24 -21.42 13.21 1.09
C GLY A 24 -20.62 14.47 1.42
N LYS A 25 -21.09 15.66 1.00
CA LYS A 25 -20.50 17.02 1.17
C LYS A 25 -19.18 17.07 1.96
N GLY A 26 -18.08 16.66 1.32
CA GLY A 26 -16.71 16.89 1.78
C GLY A 26 -16.30 16.24 3.11
N ARG A 27 -17.09 15.32 3.67
CA ARG A 27 -16.82 14.70 4.99
C ARG A 27 -16.65 13.19 4.96
N ILE A 28 -16.99 12.56 3.85
CA ILE A 28 -16.91 11.11 3.69
C ILE A 28 -15.77 10.79 2.74
N PHE A 29 -14.91 9.87 3.17
CA PHE A 29 -13.74 9.42 2.42
C PHE A 29 -13.80 7.91 2.25
N ALA A 30 -13.19 7.41 1.16
CA ALA A 30 -12.98 5.99 0.95
C ALA A 30 -11.58 5.76 0.35
N ILE A 31 -10.88 4.75 0.84
CA ILE A 31 -9.52 4.41 0.43
C ILE A 31 -9.36 2.88 0.30
N GLY A 32 -8.30 2.44 -0.38
CA GLY A 32 -8.01 1.04 -0.61
C GLY A 32 -8.97 0.38 -1.61
N ASP A 33 -9.14 -0.92 -1.48
CA ASP A 33 -9.80 -1.75 -2.51
C ASP A 33 -11.31 -1.49 -2.65
N CYS A 34 -11.92 -0.83 -1.65
CA CYS A 34 -13.33 -0.44 -1.70
C CYS A 34 -13.57 0.86 -2.49
N ALA A 35 -12.51 1.59 -2.83
CA ALA A 35 -12.59 2.92 -3.45
C ALA A 35 -11.97 2.92 -4.85
N GLN A 36 -12.46 3.85 -5.68
CA GLN A 36 -11.95 4.09 -7.02
C GLN A 36 -11.88 5.60 -7.27
N VAL A 37 -10.69 6.12 -7.55
CA VAL A 37 -10.50 7.52 -7.90
C VAL A 37 -11.08 7.79 -9.30
N SER A 38 -11.84 8.87 -9.42
CA SER A 38 -12.45 9.32 -10.67
C SER A 38 -11.36 9.63 -11.69
N GLY A 39 -11.44 9.04 -12.88
CA GLY A 39 -10.46 9.25 -13.95
C GLY A 39 -9.09 8.57 -13.76
N SER A 40 -8.84 7.88 -12.64
CA SER A 40 -7.59 7.14 -12.40
C SER A 40 -7.87 5.69 -11.98
N ILE A 41 -7.18 4.72 -12.60
CA ILE A 41 -7.25 3.31 -12.20
C ILE A 41 -5.98 2.93 -11.47
N TYR A 42 -6.08 2.80 -10.14
CA TYR A 42 -5.00 2.29 -9.32
C TYR A 42 -5.13 0.77 -9.10
N PRO A 43 -3.99 0.05 -9.03
CA PRO A 43 -4.00 -1.37 -8.72
C PRO A 43 -4.51 -1.61 -7.29
N ALA A 44 -5.24 -2.71 -7.10
CA ALA A 44 -5.72 -3.15 -5.79
C ALA A 44 -4.56 -3.82 -5.02
N ILE A 45 -3.66 -2.98 -4.47
CA ILE A 45 -2.48 -3.42 -3.73
C ILE A 45 -2.33 -2.63 -2.44
N ALA A 46 -1.78 -3.28 -1.42
CA ALA A 46 -1.53 -2.68 -0.11
C ALA A 46 -0.74 -1.36 -0.19
N GLN A 47 0.15 -1.21 -1.18
CA GLN A 47 0.92 0.02 -1.37
C GLN A 47 0.03 1.23 -1.71
N VAL A 48 -1.01 1.05 -2.52
CA VAL A 48 -1.96 2.12 -2.87
C VAL A 48 -2.75 2.49 -1.62
N ALA A 49 -3.29 1.50 -0.91
CA ALA A 49 -4.04 1.71 0.32
C ALA A 49 -3.20 2.43 1.40
N GLU A 50 -1.93 2.03 1.57
CA GLU A 50 -0.97 2.65 2.49
C GLU A 50 -0.73 4.13 2.12
N GLN A 51 -0.50 4.44 0.84
CA GLN A 51 -0.28 5.82 0.41
C GLN A 51 -1.53 6.68 0.54
N GLN A 52 -2.70 6.13 0.21
CA GLN A 52 -3.98 6.81 0.38
C GLN A 52 -4.26 7.10 1.87
N GLY A 53 -3.96 6.13 2.75
CA GLY A 53 -4.08 6.30 4.20
C GLY A 53 -3.14 7.38 4.73
N ASN A 54 -1.88 7.38 4.31
CA ASN A 54 -0.90 8.40 4.70
C ASN A 54 -1.26 9.79 4.19
N TYR A 55 -1.74 9.89 2.94
CA TYR A 55 -2.25 11.12 2.35
C TYR A 55 -3.40 11.70 3.18
N LEU A 56 -4.41 10.88 3.46
CA LEU A 56 -5.58 11.30 4.22
C LEU A 56 -5.24 11.64 5.67
N ALA A 57 -4.35 10.86 6.31
CA ALA A 57 -3.87 11.14 7.66
C ALA A 57 -3.14 12.49 7.71
N LYS A 58 -2.32 12.83 6.70
CA LYS A 58 -1.66 14.13 6.63
C LYS A 58 -2.68 15.26 6.47
N ALA A 59 -3.67 15.07 5.60
CA ALA A 59 -4.74 16.04 5.42
C ALA A 59 -5.49 16.30 6.74
N LEU A 60 -6.04 15.25 7.35
CA LEU A 60 -6.88 15.35 8.55
C LEU A 60 -6.13 15.86 9.80
N ASN A 61 -4.80 15.71 9.86
CA ASN A 61 -3.99 16.23 10.96
C ASN A 61 -3.48 17.67 10.73
N THR A 62 -3.87 18.32 9.63
CA THR A 62 -3.49 19.72 9.35
C THR A 62 -4.26 20.66 10.28
N LYS A 63 -3.54 21.42 11.11
CA LYS A 63 -4.11 22.36 12.07
C LYS A 63 -4.34 23.74 11.44
N GLY A 64 -5.31 24.48 11.97
CA GLY A 64 -5.54 25.89 11.59
C GLY A 64 -6.37 26.10 10.33
N ILE A 65 -6.98 25.05 9.79
CA ILE A 65 -7.88 25.11 8.64
C ILE A 65 -9.26 24.58 9.08
N PRO A 66 -10.38 25.25 8.74
CA PRO A 66 -11.71 24.71 9.01
C PRO A 66 -11.90 23.33 8.38
N ASP A 67 -12.56 22.39 9.06
CA ASP A 67 -12.72 21.00 8.61
C ASP A 67 -13.20 20.85 7.16
N LYS A 68 -14.06 21.76 6.71
CA LYS A 68 -14.61 21.81 5.35
C LYS A 68 -13.57 22.15 4.27
N ASP A 69 -12.47 22.80 4.64
CA ASP A 69 -11.44 23.33 3.75
C ASP A 69 -10.13 22.53 3.83
N ILE A 70 -9.99 21.64 4.82
CA ILE A 70 -8.79 20.81 5.04
C ILE A 70 -8.37 20.10 3.76
N ILE A 71 -9.32 19.46 3.08
CA ILE A 71 -9.02 18.66 1.89
C ILE A 71 -8.80 19.55 0.65
N ASN A 72 -9.48 20.68 0.56
CA ASN A 72 -9.26 21.64 -0.52
C ASN A 72 -7.86 22.27 -0.46
N SER A 73 -7.23 22.28 0.72
CA SER A 73 -5.86 22.78 0.91
C SER A 73 -4.76 21.80 0.49
N GLN A 74 -5.09 20.52 0.25
CA GLN A 74 -4.12 19.50 -0.15
C GLN A 74 -4.07 19.32 -1.67
N GLU A 75 -2.88 18.98 -2.17
CA GLU A 75 -2.69 18.57 -3.56
C GLU A 75 -3.45 17.28 -3.85
N SER A 76 -3.82 17.06 -5.12
CA SER A 76 -4.46 15.84 -5.57
C SER A 76 -3.60 14.61 -5.27
N PHE A 77 -4.22 13.54 -4.78
CA PHE A 77 -3.56 12.26 -4.55
C PHE A 77 -3.01 11.70 -5.87
N ARG A 78 -1.73 11.30 -5.86
CA ARG A 78 -1.09 10.58 -6.96
C ARG A 78 -0.33 9.38 -6.42
N PHE A 79 -0.66 8.20 -6.93
CA PHE A 79 0.04 6.98 -6.56
C PHE A 79 1.47 6.97 -7.11
N ALA A 80 2.45 6.81 -6.24
CA ALA A 80 3.84 6.60 -6.60
C ALA A 80 4.23 5.13 -6.39
N SER A 81 4.38 4.38 -7.49
CA SER A 81 4.86 2.99 -7.41
C SER A 81 6.29 2.95 -6.87
N LYS A 82 6.55 2.02 -5.94
CA LYS A 82 7.90 1.75 -5.40
C LYS A 82 8.50 0.50 -6.04
N GLY A 83 7.76 -0.10 -6.99
CA GLY A 83 8.09 -1.39 -7.56
C GLY A 83 7.33 -2.56 -6.94
N MET A 84 7.73 -3.76 -7.33
CA MET A 84 7.08 -5.02 -6.96
C MET A 84 8.12 -6.08 -6.61
N LEU A 85 7.80 -6.91 -5.61
CA LEU A 85 8.63 -7.99 -5.12
C LEU A 85 7.78 -9.26 -5.06
N ALA A 86 8.29 -10.36 -5.60
CA ALA A 86 7.62 -11.67 -5.52
C ALA A 86 8.60 -12.77 -5.16
N TYR A 87 8.19 -13.66 -4.26
CA TYR A 87 8.91 -14.87 -3.92
C TYR A 87 8.51 -15.99 -4.88
N LEU A 88 9.49 -16.72 -5.43
CA LEU A 88 9.27 -17.76 -6.44
C LEU A 88 9.45 -19.19 -5.90
N GLY A 89 9.75 -19.35 -4.61
CA GLY A 89 10.15 -20.65 -4.06
C GLY A 89 11.66 -20.88 -4.14
N ASN A 90 12.13 -21.93 -3.48
CA ASN A 90 13.53 -22.36 -3.48
C ASN A 90 14.56 -21.22 -3.28
N TYR A 91 14.32 -20.35 -2.29
CA TYR A 91 15.20 -19.21 -1.99
C TYR A 91 15.44 -18.25 -3.17
N SER A 92 14.49 -18.22 -4.12
CA SER A 92 14.54 -17.36 -5.31
C SER A 92 13.38 -16.36 -5.29
N GLY A 93 13.63 -15.17 -5.83
CA GLY A 93 12.61 -14.14 -5.99
C GLY A 93 12.83 -13.31 -7.25
N VAL A 94 11.90 -12.41 -7.49
CA VAL A 94 12.02 -11.34 -8.49
C VAL A 94 11.69 -10.00 -7.83
N ALA A 95 12.47 -9.00 -8.18
CA ALA A 95 12.32 -7.64 -7.71
C ALA A 95 12.36 -6.71 -8.92
N SER A 96 11.38 -5.82 -9.03
CA SER A 96 11.39 -4.70 -9.96
C SER A 96 11.21 -3.45 -9.13
N LEU A 97 12.29 -2.74 -8.84
CA LEU A 97 12.28 -1.52 -8.06
C LEU A 97 12.23 -0.32 -9.01
N VAL A 98 11.34 0.63 -8.74
CA VAL A 98 11.30 1.88 -9.49
C VAL A 98 12.37 2.79 -8.93
N SER A 99 13.37 3.13 -9.75
CA SER A 99 14.42 4.06 -9.30
C SER A 99 13.88 5.49 -9.26
N GLN A 100 14.22 6.20 -8.18
CA GLN A 100 13.97 7.64 -8.04
C GLN A 100 15.13 8.49 -8.62
N ASP A 101 16.19 7.86 -9.14
CA ASP A 101 17.31 8.57 -9.74
C ASP A 101 16.91 9.24 -11.05
N LYS A 102 17.58 10.37 -11.36
CA LYS A 102 17.40 11.16 -12.60
C LYS A 102 17.55 10.34 -13.89
N ALA A 103 18.15 9.14 -13.82
CA ALA A 103 18.31 8.23 -14.94
C ALA A 103 17.05 7.40 -15.26
N GLY A 104 16.03 7.38 -14.37
CA GLY A 104 14.71 6.77 -14.62
C GLY A 104 14.70 5.26 -14.93
N LYS A 105 15.81 4.55 -14.71
CA LYS A 105 15.90 3.12 -15.01
C LYS A 105 15.41 2.27 -13.85
N ASP A 106 14.38 1.46 -14.10
CA ASP A 106 13.93 0.42 -13.19
C ASP A 106 15.04 -0.58 -12.90
N VAL A 107 15.25 -0.88 -11.63
CA VAL A 107 16.22 -1.89 -11.19
C VAL A 107 15.51 -3.23 -11.06
N LYS A 108 15.80 -4.12 -12.01
CA LYS A 108 15.25 -5.49 -12.02
C LYS A 108 16.29 -6.48 -11.53
N MET A 109 15.91 -7.31 -10.55
CA MET A 109 16.76 -8.34 -9.95
C MET A 109 16.00 -9.66 -9.87
N LYS A 110 16.72 -10.77 -9.97
CA LYS A 110 16.16 -12.13 -9.86
C LYS A 110 17.08 -13.04 -9.05
N GLY A 111 16.55 -14.17 -8.59
CA GLY A 111 17.32 -15.19 -7.89
C GLY A 111 17.49 -14.90 -6.40
N HIS A 112 18.62 -15.34 -5.83
CA HIS A 112 18.86 -15.32 -4.39
C HIS A 112 18.98 -13.89 -3.82
N ILE A 113 19.55 -12.96 -4.59
CA ILE A 113 19.67 -11.54 -4.19
C ILE A 113 18.27 -10.91 -4.08
N ALA A 114 17.39 -11.17 -5.05
CA ALA A 114 16.01 -10.70 -5.01
C ALA A 114 15.22 -11.32 -3.85
N TRP A 115 15.50 -12.58 -3.49
CA TRP A 115 14.93 -13.22 -2.29
C TRP A 115 15.39 -12.55 -0.99
N LEU A 116 16.67 -12.21 -0.85
CA LEU A 116 17.19 -11.48 0.31
C LEU A 116 16.53 -10.10 0.43
N LEU A 117 16.43 -9.37 -0.69
CA LEU A 117 15.74 -8.09 -0.74
C LEU A 117 14.26 -8.20 -0.38
N TRP A 118 13.58 -9.24 -0.88
CA TRP A 118 12.20 -9.54 -0.51
C TRP A 118 12.08 -9.74 1.01
N ARG A 119 12.93 -10.56 1.63
CA ARG A 119 12.91 -10.76 3.10
C ARG A 119 13.16 -9.46 3.87
N GLY A 120 14.17 -8.68 3.47
CA GLY A 120 14.50 -7.42 4.12
C GLY A 120 13.37 -6.39 4.02
N ALA A 121 12.78 -6.23 2.84
CA ALA A 121 11.70 -5.27 2.59
C ALA A 121 10.42 -5.61 3.38
N TYR A 122 10.06 -6.89 3.50
CA TYR A 122 8.89 -7.27 4.29
C TYR A 122 9.16 -7.20 5.79
N LEU A 123 10.39 -7.51 6.22
CA LEU A 123 10.77 -7.39 7.63
C LEU A 123 10.69 -5.93 8.10
N SER A 124 11.15 -4.98 7.29
CA SER A 124 11.09 -3.55 7.63
C SER A 124 9.66 -3.00 7.68
N LYS A 125 8.74 -3.60 6.91
CA LYS A 125 7.31 -3.24 6.88
C LYS A 125 6.49 -3.78 8.05
N LEU A 126 7.04 -4.64 8.90
CA LEU A 126 6.31 -5.13 10.07
C LEU A 126 6.07 -3.98 11.05
N GLY A 127 4.82 -3.80 11.47
CA GLY A 127 4.39 -2.68 12.30
C GLY A 127 4.80 -2.75 13.78
N THR A 128 5.13 -3.94 14.30
CA THR A 128 5.42 -4.14 15.73
C THR A 128 6.81 -4.74 15.96
N TRP A 129 7.45 -4.36 17.07
CA TRP A 129 8.75 -4.93 17.47
C TRP A 129 8.68 -6.44 17.69
N ARG A 130 7.58 -6.92 18.29
CA ARG A 130 7.32 -8.36 18.46
C ARG A 130 7.41 -9.11 17.14
N ASN A 131 6.71 -8.64 16.11
CA ASN A 131 6.73 -9.30 14.80
C ASN A 131 8.10 -9.20 14.14
N ARG A 132 8.79 -8.05 14.29
CA ARG A 132 10.15 -7.84 13.76
C ARG A 132 11.18 -8.80 14.36
N LEU A 133 11.01 -9.27 15.60
CA LEU A 133 11.87 -10.27 16.22
C LEU A 133 11.41 -11.70 15.96
N GLN A 134 10.10 -11.95 16.01
CA GLN A 134 9.53 -13.28 15.86
C GLN A 134 9.76 -13.85 14.45
N VAL A 135 9.59 -13.03 13.41
CA VAL A 135 9.71 -13.49 12.01
C VAL A 135 11.13 -14.00 11.67
N PRO A 136 12.23 -13.30 12.00
CA PRO A 136 13.58 -13.83 11.79
C PRO A 136 13.86 -15.11 12.58
N VAL A 137 13.34 -15.22 13.81
CA VAL A 137 13.49 -16.44 14.62
C VAL A 137 12.76 -17.61 13.96
N ASP A 138 11.55 -17.41 13.47
CA ASP A 138 10.78 -18.44 12.76
C ASP A 138 11.48 -18.86 11.47
N TRP A 139 12.08 -17.91 10.74
CA TRP A 139 12.93 -18.22 9.59
C TRP A 139 14.17 -19.05 9.96
N ALA A 140 14.83 -18.72 11.08
CA ALA A 140 16.00 -19.47 11.55
C ALA A 140 15.61 -20.90 11.96
N LYS A 141 14.51 -21.05 12.72
CA LYS A 141 13.96 -22.36 13.07
C LYS A 141 13.62 -23.19 11.82
N THR A 142 12.97 -22.56 10.85
CA THR A 142 12.63 -23.23 9.58
C THR A 142 13.87 -23.68 8.83
N LEU A 143 14.96 -22.92 8.88
CA LEU A 143 16.21 -23.25 8.21
C LEU A 143 16.97 -24.38 8.92
N LEU A 144 16.92 -24.44 10.25
CA LEU A 144 17.62 -25.44 11.06
C LEU A 144 16.86 -26.77 11.19
N PHE A 145 15.54 -26.70 11.36
CA PHE A 145 14.71 -27.86 11.72
C PHE A 145 13.67 -28.22 10.65
N GLY A 146 13.60 -27.45 9.55
CA GLY A 146 12.54 -27.57 8.56
C GLY A 146 11.23 -26.89 9.00
N ARG A 147 10.24 -26.90 8.11
CA ARG A 147 8.89 -26.41 8.46
C ARG A 147 8.16 -27.47 9.25
N ASP A 148 7.58 -27.09 10.38
CA ASP A 148 6.63 -27.93 11.11
C ASP A 148 5.29 -27.96 10.35
N PRO A 149 4.84 -29.13 9.83
CA PRO A 149 3.57 -29.26 9.14
C PRO A 149 2.44 -29.72 10.05
N SER A 150 2.68 -29.92 11.35
CA SER A 150 1.67 -30.42 12.28
C SER A 150 0.51 -29.43 12.38
N ARG A 151 -0.71 -29.95 12.21
CA ARG A 151 -1.96 -29.20 12.36
C ARG A 151 -2.62 -29.76 13.62
N PHE A 152 -2.47 -29.06 14.74
CA PHE A 152 -3.24 -29.32 15.96
C PHE A 152 -4.30 -28.23 16.12
#